data_AF-A0A553QZP4-F1
#
_entry.id   AF-A0A553QZP4-F1
#
_cell.length_a   1.000
_cell.length_b   1.000
_cell.length_c   1.000
_cell.angle_alpha   90.00
_cell.angle_beta   90.00
_cell.angle_gamma   90.00
#
_symmetry.space_group_name_H-M   'P 1'
#
loop_
_entity.id
_entity.type
_entity.pdbx_description
1 polymer ?
#
loop_
_entity_poly.entity_id
_entity_poly.type
_entity_poly.pdbx_seq_one_letter_code
_entity_poly.pdbx_strand_id
1 'polypeptide(L)'
;MEGMKWNGMEWNEWNGRKEGKRKQRKEERRKGRKEGRKEGRKEGRKEGRKEGRSPVLMSVRCLCFQECAGEPLFMLYCAIKQQMEKGPIDAITGEARYSLSEDKLIRQQIDYKTLVSYILMSVSALPVYLKLRQPREREQPRDPSEEWRQGRMARVVLQDEDITTKIENDWKRLNTLMHYQVSDRGVVALVPKQTSSYNIPPTSISRTSISRYDSTFRYTGSPDSLRSRAPMITPDLESGVKVWHLVKNHEHGDQKEGDRGSKMGTLQKFVDDLFETLFSTVHRGSALPLAIKYMFDFLDEQADKHGIHDTDVRHTWKSNCLPLRFWVNVIKNPQFVFDIHKSSITDACLSVVAQTFMDSCSTSEHRLGKDSPSNKLLYAKDIPNYKNWVERYYADISRLPAISDQDMNAYLAEQARLHSNEFNMLSALNEIYSYISKYSEEITAALEQDDTAKKQRLAYKVEQLISAMSLES
;
A
#
# COMPACT_ATOMS: atom_id res chain seq x y z
N MET A 1 -34.65 -23.92 -63.68
CA MET A 1 -33.78 -24.46 -62.61
C MET A 1 -34.50 -24.24 -61.30
N GLU A 2 -35.09 -25.31 -60.77
CA GLU A 2 -35.83 -25.33 -59.51
C GLU A 2 -34.89 -25.02 -58.33
N GLY A 3 -35.37 -24.19 -57.40
CA GLY A 3 -34.65 -23.88 -56.17
C GLY A 3 -34.53 -25.11 -55.28
N MET A 4 -33.30 -25.56 -55.02
CA MET A 4 -33.04 -26.69 -54.12
C MET A 4 -33.40 -26.32 -52.68
N LYS A 5 -34.42 -26.98 -52.13
CA LYS A 5 -34.76 -26.99 -50.69
C LYS A 5 -34.10 -28.19 -50.02
N TRP A 6 -33.43 -27.96 -48.90
CA TRP A 6 -32.88 -29.01 -48.03
C TRP A 6 -33.63 -28.93 -46.68
N ASN A 7 -34.33 -29.99 -46.28
CA ASN A 7 -35.15 -30.05 -45.05
C ASN A 7 -36.15 -28.87 -44.88
N GLY A 8 -36.87 -28.51 -45.95
CA GLY A 8 -37.96 -27.52 -45.88
C GLY A 8 -37.54 -26.06 -45.72
N MET A 9 -36.24 -25.76 -45.72
CA MET A 9 -35.69 -24.40 -45.61
C MET A 9 -35.17 -23.92 -46.98
N GLU A 10 -35.43 -22.66 -47.34
CA GLU A 10 -34.94 -22.10 -48.61
C GLU A 10 -33.42 -21.85 -48.55
N TRP A 11 -32.71 -22.10 -49.66
CA TRP A 11 -31.25 -21.99 -49.75
C TRP A 11 -30.71 -20.61 -49.35
N ASN A 12 -31.48 -19.54 -49.62
CA ASN A 12 -31.17 -18.18 -49.22
C ASN A 12 -31.26 -17.98 -47.69
N GLU A 13 -32.23 -18.61 -47.02
CA GLU A 13 -32.34 -18.58 -45.55
C GLU A 13 -31.22 -19.37 -44.88
N TRP A 14 -30.83 -20.52 -45.46
CA TRP A 14 -29.72 -21.33 -44.94
C TRP A 14 -28.37 -20.58 -45.02
N ASN A 15 -28.11 -19.89 -46.13
CA ASN A 15 -26.93 -19.04 -46.29
C ASN A 15 -26.96 -17.82 -45.37
N GLY A 16 -28.11 -17.15 -45.23
CA GLY A 16 -28.27 -16.03 -44.29
C GLY A 16 -28.01 -16.44 -42.84
N ARG A 17 -28.47 -17.64 -42.42
CA ARG A 17 -28.24 -18.18 -41.08
C ARG A 17 -26.79 -18.60 -40.85
N LYS A 18 -26.11 -19.15 -41.87
CA LYS A 18 -24.67 -19.45 -41.82
C LYS A 18 -23.83 -18.17 -41.75
N GLU A 19 -24.20 -17.13 -42.49
CA GLU A 19 -23.48 -15.87 -42.50
C GLU A 19 -23.68 -15.09 -41.19
N GLY A 20 -24.90 -15.09 -40.65
CA GLY A 20 -25.19 -14.56 -39.30
C GLY A 20 -24.37 -15.25 -38.21
N LYS A 21 -24.30 -16.58 -38.21
CA LYS A 21 -23.46 -17.35 -37.27
C LYS A 21 -21.96 -17.07 -37.45
N ARG A 22 -21.51 -16.79 -38.69
CA ARG A 22 -20.10 -16.47 -38.99
C ARG A 22 -19.73 -15.04 -38.55
N LYS A 23 -20.63 -14.08 -38.71
CA LYS A 23 -20.47 -12.70 -38.21
C LYS A 23 -20.47 -12.67 -36.68
N GLN A 24 -21.38 -13.39 -36.03
CA GLN A 24 -21.43 -13.52 -34.57
C GLN A 24 -20.14 -14.14 -34.00
N ARG A 25 -19.63 -15.22 -34.60
CA ARG A 25 -18.33 -15.80 -34.20
C ARG A 25 -17.14 -14.86 -34.41
N LYS A 26 -17.15 -14.02 -35.46
CA LYS A 26 -16.09 -13.01 -35.68
C LYS A 26 -16.14 -11.90 -34.64
N GLU A 27 -17.35 -11.49 -34.24
CA GLU A 27 -17.56 -10.46 -33.24
C GLU A 27 -17.22 -10.93 -31.82
N GLU A 28 -17.59 -12.16 -31.46
CA GLU A 28 -17.19 -12.81 -30.20
C GLU A 28 -15.66 -12.96 -30.12
N ARG A 29 -15.01 -13.36 -31.22
CA ARG A 29 -13.53 -13.42 -31.28
C ARG A 29 -12.88 -12.04 -31.12
N ARG A 30 -13.49 -10.99 -31.69
CA ARG A 30 -12.98 -9.61 -31.59
C ARG A 30 -13.22 -9.01 -30.19
N LYS A 31 -14.32 -9.35 -29.52
CA LYS A 31 -14.57 -9.01 -28.10
C LYS A 31 -13.57 -9.73 -27.19
N GLY A 32 -13.38 -11.04 -27.36
CA GLY A 32 -12.41 -11.81 -26.57
C GLY A 32 -10.97 -11.31 -26.73
N ARG A 33 -10.58 -10.86 -27.93
CA ARG A 33 -9.23 -10.27 -28.17
C ARG A 33 -9.06 -8.89 -27.52
N LYS A 34 -10.12 -8.09 -27.40
CA LYS A 34 -10.11 -6.79 -26.71
C LYS A 34 -10.16 -6.93 -25.18
N GLU A 35 -10.92 -7.91 -24.68
CA GLU A 35 -10.95 -8.24 -23.24
C GLU A 35 -9.63 -8.84 -22.79
N GLY A 36 -9.08 -9.82 -23.51
CA GLY A 36 -7.77 -10.40 -23.20
C GLY A 36 -6.63 -9.37 -23.19
N ARG A 37 -6.67 -8.34 -24.06
CA ARG A 37 -5.68 -7.25 -24.05
C ARG A 37 -5.87 -6.26 -22.89
N LYS A 38 -7.10 -6.08 -22.38
CA LYS A 38 -7.38 -5.26 -21.19
C LYS A 38 -7.07 -6.01 -19.89
N GLU A 39 -7.32 -7.31 -19.87
CA GLU A 39 -7.08 -8.20 -18.73
C GLU A 39 -5.57 -8.45 -18.56
N GLY A 40 -4.85 -8.81 -19.63
CA GLY A 40 -3.39 -8.94 -19.59
C GLY A 40 -2.66 -7.66 -19.18
N ARG A 41 -3.19 -6.47 -19.53
CA ARG A 41 -2.63 -5.17 -19.08
C ARG A 41 -2.92 -4.87 -17.60
N LYS A 42 -4.02 -5.40 -17.03
CA LYS A 42 -4.33 -5.28 -15.60
C LYS A 42 -3.58 -6.32 -14.77
N GLU A 43 -3.36 -7.50 -15.32
CA GLU A 43 -2.68 -8.62 -14.68
C GLU A 43 -1.17 -8.37 -14.64
N GLY A 44 -0.54 -7.97 -15.76
CA GLY A 44 0.88 -7.56 -15.77
C GLY A 44 1.18 -6.37 -14.83
N ARG A 45 0.23 -5.44 -14.68
CA ARG A 45 0.33 -4.32 -13.71
C ARG A 45 0.14 -4.75 -12.25
N LYS A 46 -0.52 -5.89 -11.99
CA LYS A 46 -0.67 -6.48 -10.65
C LYS A 46 0.49 -7.41 -10.30
N GLU A 47 1.03 -8.13 -11.28
CA GLU A 47 2.14 -9.07 -11.14
C GLU A 47 3.48 -8.34 -10.96
N GLY A 48 3.75 -7.31 -11.77
CA GLY A 48 4.89 -6.40 -11.54
C GLY A 48 4.83 -5.65 -10.20
N ARG A 49 3.63 -5.49 -9.62
CA ARG A 49 3.42 -4.89 -8.28
C ARG A 49 3.60 -5.88 -7.12
N LYS A 50 3.57 -7.19 -7.40
CA LYS A 50 3.86 -8.25 -6.42
C LYS A 50 5.33 -8.67 -6.43
N GLU A 51 5.97 -8.74 -7.59
CA GLU A 51 7.43 -8.96 -7.68
C GLU A 51 8.24 -7.76 -7.19
N GLY A 52 7.74 -6.52 -7.36
CA GLY A 52 8.37 -5.33 -6.81
C GLY A 52 8.26 -5.14 -5.29
N ARG A 53 7.66 -6.07 -4.53
CA ARG A 53 7.37 -5.91 -3.09
C ARG A 53 8.38 -6.54 -2.12
N SER A 54 9.44 -7.17 -2.60
CA SER A 54 10.54 -7.68 -1.76
C SER A 54 11.68 -8.10 -2.68
N PRO A 55 12.91 -7.54 -2.66
CA PRO A 55 13.57 -6.56 -1.79
C PRO A 55 14.08 -5.30 -2.57
N VAL A 56 13.56 -5.02 -3.76
CA VAL A 56 14.17 -4.08 -4.72
C VAL A 56 13.97 -2.59 -4.34
N LEU A 57 12.97 -2.26 -3.51
CA LEU A 57 12.87 -0.92 -2.92
C LEU A 57 13.88 -0.67 -1.80
N MET A 58 14.58 -1.69 -1.30
CA MET A 58 15.57 -1.51 -0.23
C MET A 58 16.84 -0.82 -0.70
N SER A 59 17.13 -0.84 -2.00
CA SER A 59 18.43 -0.37 -2.46
C SER A 59 18.50 1.09 -2.87
N VAL A 60 17.39 1.72 -3.28
CA VAL A 60 17.34 3.20 -3.37
C VAL A 60 16.92 3.80 -2.02
N ARG A 61 17.32 3.16 -0.92
CA ARG A 61 17.42 3.83 0.36
C ARG A 61 18.61 4.77 0.25
N CYS A 62 18.32 6.04 0.01
CA CYS A 62 19.29 7.10 0.27
C CYS A 62 19.94 6.80 1.63
N LEU A 63 21.26 6.56 1.69
CA LEU A 63 22.00 6.22 2.91
C LEU A 63 21.56 7.13 4.08
N CYS A 64 21.36 8.41 3.77
CA CYS A 64 20.94 9.43 4.72
C CYS A 64 19.54 9.19 5.33
N PHE A 65 18.61 8.56 4.62
CA PHE A 65 17.30 8.22 5.17
C PHE A 65 17.43 7.16 6.27
N GLN A 66 18.22 6.11 6.02
CA GLN A 66 18.40 5.02 6.98
C GLN A 66 19.16 5.49 8.23
N GLU A 67 20.11 6.41 8.05
CA GLU A 67 20.95 6.91 9.15
C GLU A 67 20.25 7.92 10.07
N CYS A 68 19.28 8.70 9.56
CA CYS A 68 18.67 9.80 10.34
C CYS A 68 17.18 9.62 10.58
N ALA A 69 16.39 9.53 9.51
CA ALA A 69 14.92 9.63 9.60
C ALA A 69 14.21 8.27 9.75
N GLY A 70 14.91 7.16 9.51
CA GLY A 70 14.34 5.82 9.60
C GLY A 70 13.90 5.44 11.02
N GLU A 71 14.75 5.68 12.02
CA GLU A 71 14.44 5.38 13.42
C GLU A 71 13.20 6.15 13.93
N PRO A 72 13.12 7.49 13.86
CA PRO A 72 11.95 8.22 14.35
C PRO A 72 10.67 7.85 13.58
N LEU A 73 10.75 7.58 12.28
CA LEU A 73 9.58 7.13 11.51
C LEU A 73 9.07 5.76 11.99
N PHE A 74 9.98 4.82 12.24
CA PHE A 74 9.61 3.50 12.75
C PHE A 74 9.03 3.58 14.17
N MET A 75 9.61 4.43 15.02
CA MET A 75 9.11 4.68 16.37
C MET A 75 7.72 5.32 16.35
N LEU A 76 7.46 6.30 15.47
CA LEU A 76 6.12 6.86 15.27
C LEU A 76 5.12 5.79 14.82
N TYR A 77 5.49 4.98 13.83
CA TYR A 77 4.63 3.87 13.37
C TYR A 77 4.29 2.90 14.52
N CYS A 78 5.28 2.49 15.30
CA CYS A 78 5.10 1.61 16.45
C CYS A 78 4.21 2.26 17.52
N ALA A 79 4.45 3.54 17.83
CA ALA A 79 3.68 4.29 18.83
C ALA A 79 2.20 4.40 18.41
N ILE A 80 1.92 4.75 17.15
CA ILE A 80 0.56 4.79 16.60
C ILE A 80 -0.09 3.42 16.73
N LYS A 81 0.58 2.37 16.23
CA LYS A 81 0.04 1.00 16.27
C LYS A 81 -0.30 0.57 17.71
N GLN A 82 0.64 0.74 18.64
CA GLN A 82 0.43 0.39 20.05
C GLN A 82 -0.69 1.21 20.69
N GLN A 83 -0.80 2.50 20.37
CA GLN A 83 -1.86 3.36 20.90
C GLN A 83 -3.24 2.91 20.42
N MET A 84 -3.39 2.51 19.16
CA MET A 84 -4.66 1.98 18.65
C MET A 84 -5.03 0.67 19.35
N GLU A 85 -4.05 -0.23 19.54
CA GLU A 85 -4.22 -1.54 20.16
C GLU A 85 -4.47 -1.50 21.70
N LYS A 86 -4.44 -0.32 22.32
CA LYS A 86 -4.87 -0.15 23.72
C LYS A 86 -6.38 -0.17 23.89
N GLY A 87 -7.14 0.06 22.82
CA GLY A 87 -8.59 0.14 22.84
C GLY A 87 -9.25 -0.81 21.83
N PRO A 88 -10.59 -0.84 21.82
CA PRO A 88 -11.33 -1.60 20.83
C PRO A 88 -11.09 -1.06 19.42
N ILE A 89 -10.93 -2.00 18.47
CA ILE A 89 -10.83 -1.76 17.04
C ILE A 89 -11.90 -2.62 16.37
N ASP A 90 -12.76 -2.01 15.56
CA ASP A 90 -13.76 -2.73 14.78
C ASP A 90 -13.09 -3.43 13.59
N ALA A 91 -13.33 -4.72 13.43
CA ALA A 91 -12.67 -5.55 12.43
C ALA A 91 -13.27 -5.38 11.02
N ILE A 92 -14.50 -4.86 10.94
CA ILE A 92 -15.25 -4.65 9.70
C ILE A 92 -15.08 -3.21 9.21
N THR A 93 -15.35 -2.21 10.06
CA THR A 93 -15.26 -0.78 9.69
C THR A 93 -13.81 -0.27 9.73
N GLY A 94 -12.96 -0.92 10.51
CA GLY A 94 -11.59 -0.48 10.78
C GLY A 94 -11.51 0.77 11.66
N GLU A 95 -12.60 1.14 12.33
CA GLU A 95 -12.64 2.24 13.30
C GLU A 95 -12.00 1.82 14.62
N ALA A 96 -11.42 2.77 15.35
CA ALA A 96 -10.82 2.51 16.64
C ALA A 96 -11.18 3.59 17.67
N ARG A 97 -11.19 3.20 18.95
CA ARG A 97 -11.48 4.13 20.06
C ARG A 97 -10.46 5.25 20.20
N TYR A 98 -9.19 4.97 19.89
CA TYR A 98 -8.08 5.91 20.09
C TYR A 98 -7.56 6.53 18.79
N SER A 99 -8.36 6.48 17.72
CA SER A 99 -7.99 7.02 16.40
C SER A 99 -7.57 8.48 16.43
N LEU A 100 -6.55 8.83 15.64
CA LEU A 100 -6.21 10.23 15.31
C LEU A 100 -7.10 10.81 14.21
N SER A 101 -7.70 9.96 13.38
CA SER A 101 -8.60 10.34 12.31
C SER A 101 -10.03 10.33 12.84
N GLU A 102 -10.73 11.47 12.70
CA GLU A 102 -12.13 11.60 13.09
C GLU A 102 -13.03 10.60 12.34
N ASP A 103 -12.76 10.38 11.04
CA ASP A 103 -13.50 9.44 10.19
C ASP A 103 -13.35 7.98 10.63
N LYS A 104 -12.32 7.68 11.44
CA LYS A 104 -12.04 6.33 11.95
C LYS A 104 -12.23 6.23 13.47
N LEU A 105 -12.92 7.20 14.08
CA LEU A 105 -13.18 7.21 15.51
C LEU A 105 -14.48 6.46 15.84
N ILE A 106 -14.40 5.49 16.75
CA ILE A 106 -15.60 4.85 17.30
C ILE A 106 -16.34 5.85 18.21
N ARG A 107 -17.57 6.21 17.83
CA ARG A 107 -18.45 7.12 18.59
C ARG A 107 -19.38 6.40 19.57
N GLN A 108 -19.57 5.09 19.40
CA GLN A 108 -20.42 4.29 20.28
C GLN A 108 -19.69 3.95 21.59
N GLN A 109 -20.44 3.86 22.70
CA GLN A 109 -19.91 3.35 23.96
C GLN A 109 -19.70 1.84 23.85
N ILE A 110 -18.46 1.39 24.05
CA ILE A 110 -18.10 -0.02 24.05
C ILE A 110 -17.48 -0.35 25.40
N ASP A 111 -18.11 -1.24 26.13
CA ASP A 111 -17.55 -1.81 27.35
C ASP A 111 -16.50 -2.86 26.99
N TYR A 112 -15.28 -2.69 27.50
CA TYR A 112 -14.19 -3.62 27.27
C TYR A 112 -13.31 -3.76 28.51
N LYS A 113 -12.65 -4.91 28.63
CA LYS A 113 -11.69 -5.21 29.69
C LYS A 113 -10.39 -5.70 29.08
N THR A 114 -9.26 -5.23 29.62
CA THR A 114 -7.95 -5.79 29.26
C THR A 114 -7.80 -7.16 29.91
N LEU A 115 -7.51 -8.18 29.10
CA LEU A 115 -7.21 -9.54 29.55
C LEU A 115 -5.71 -9.80 29.36
N VAL A 116 -5.10 -10.48 30.33
CA VAL A 116 -3.75 -11.03 30.22
C VAL A 116 -3.89 -12.52 30.07
N SER A 117 -3.40 -13.11 28.99
CA SER A 117 -3.48 -14.57 28.78
C SER A 117 -2.08 -15.17 28.65
N TYR A 118 -1.92 -16.46 28.93
CA TYR A 118 -0.65 -17.19 28.76
C TYR A 118 -0.66 -17.98 27.45
N ILE A 119 0.26 -17.68 26.51
CA ILE A 119 0.44 -18.50 25.30
C ILE A 119 1.30 -19.69 25.72
N LEU A 120 0.81 -20.91 25.52
CA LEU A 120 1.66 -22.09 25.44
C LEU A 120 2.22 -22.18 24.02
N MET A 121 3.49 -21.82 23.87
CA MET A 121 4.26 -22.15 22.66
C MET A 121 4.76 -23.57 22.86
N SER A 122 4.29 -24.53 22.04
CA SER A 122 4.91 -25.85 22.02
C SER A 122 6.41 -25.69 21.78
N VAL A 123 7.24 -26.38 22.57
CA VAL A 123 8.67 -26.17 22.77
C VAL A 123 9.47 -26.06 21.45
N SER A 124 9.54 -24.83 20.94
CA SER A 124 10.57 -24.27 20.05
C SER A 124 10.35 -22.76 19.82
N ALA A 125 9.93 -21.98 20.83
CA ALA A 125 9.96 -20.52 20.75
C ALA A 125 9.69 -19.82 22.10
N LEU A 126 10.42 -18.71 22.28
CA LEU A 126 10.52 -17.78 23.41
C LEU A 126 9.21 -17.04 23.76
N PRO A 127 9.05 -16.51 25.00
CA PRO A 127 7.77 -16.04 25.52
C PRO A 127 7.26 -14.78 24.80
N VAL A 128 6.10 -14.90 24.14
CA VAL A 128 5.35 -13.80 23.54
C VAL A 128 4.14 -13.47 24.42
N TYR A 129 4.01 -12.19 24.80
CA TYR A 129 2.83 -11.67 25.48
C TYR A 129 1.61 -11.73 24.54
N LEU A 130 0.50 -12.34 24.99
CA LEU A 130 -0.76 -12.37 24.22
C LEU A 130 -1.28 -10.96 23.97
N LYS A 131 -1.07 -10.48 22.75
CA LYS A 131 -1.95 -9.54 22.07
C LYS A 131 -1.99 -10.02 20.63
N LEU A 132 -3.15 -10.49 20.17
CA LEU A 132 -3.29 -11.23 18.93
C LEU A 132 -2.92 -10.35 17.72
N ARG A 133 -1.65 -10.45 17.33
CA ARG A 133 -1.05 -10.49 15.98
C ARG A 133 0.31 -9.76 15.95
N GLN A 134 1.38 -10.52 16.25
CA GLN A 134 2.63 -10.62 15.46
C GLN A 134 3.68 -11.50 16.20
N PRO A 135 4.06 -12.68 15.68
CA PRO A 135 5.33 -13.32 16.00
C PRO A 135 6.48 -12.59 15.28
N ARG A 136 7.64 -12.48 15.94
CA ARG A 136 8.91 -12.20 15.26
C ARG A 136 9.30 -13.42 14.43
N GLU A 137 9.90 -13.12 13.28
CA GLU A 137 10.46 -13.99 12.24
C GLU A 137 9.48 -14.67 11.27
N ARG A 138 9.86 -14.57 10.00
CA ARG A 138 9.05 -14.77 8.80
C ARG A 138 8.79 -16.26 8.54
N GLU A 139 7.52 -16.64 8.52
CA GLU A 139 6.96 -17.52 7.49
C GLU A 139 5.57 -16.98 7.11
N GLN A 140 5.23 -17.02 5.81
CA GLN A 140 3.93 -16.53 5.31
C GLN A 140 2.76 -17.12 6.13
N PRO A 141 1.77 -16.33 6.57
CA PRO A 141 0.67 -16.87 7.35
C PRO A 141 -0.23 -17.70 6.44
N ARG A 142 -0.08 -19.03 6.48
CA ARG A 142 -1.24 -19.91 6.36
C ARG A 142 -2.00 -19.76 7.69
N ASP A 143 -3.27 -19.35 7.62
CA ASP A 143 -4.18 -19.13 8.76
C ASP A 143 -3.85 -20.03 9.97
N PRO A 144 -3.25 -19.51 11.05
CA PRO A 144 -3.20 -20.23 12.32
C PRO A 144 -4.56 -20.09 13.02
N SER A 145 -5.07 -21.18 13.58
CA SER A 145 -6.26 -21.18 14.44
C SER A 145 -5.84 -21.16 15.91
N GLU A 146 -6.54 -20.41 16.74
CA GLU A 146 -6.24 -20.30 18.17
C GLU A 146 -6.99 -21.37 18.96
N GLU A 147 -6.30 -22.08 19.86
CA GLU A 147 -6.88 -23.07 20.79
C GLU A 147 -6.92 -22.49 22.20
N TRP A 148 -8.09 -22.43 22.83
CA TRP A 148 -8.24 -22.13 24.26
C TRP A 148 -8.37 -23.42 25.08
N ARG A 149 -7.74 -23.46 26.26
CA ARG A 149 -7.81 -24.60 27.20
C ARG A 149 -8.43 -24.19 28.53
N GLN A 150 -9.55 -24.84 28.87
CA GLN A 150 -10.16 -24.75 30.20
C GLN A 150 -9.88 -26.04 30.98
N GLY A 151 -8.97 -25.98 31.95
CA GLY A 151 -8.69 -27.12 32.83
C GLY A 151 -8.35 -28.41 32.08
N ARG A 152 -8.31 -29.55 32.80
CA ARG A 152 -7.77 -30.81 32.29
C ARG A 152 -8.59 -31.51 31.19
N MET A 153 -9.74 -31.00 30.70
CA MET A 153 -10.67 -31.83 29.92
C MET A 153 -11.36 -31.24 28.67
N ALA A 154 -11.19 -29.96 28.28
CA ALA A 154 -11.77 -29.47 27.02
C ALA A 154 -10.86 -28.48 26.28
N ARG A 155 -10.68 -28.70 24.97
CA ARG A 155 -10.01 -27.78 24.03
C ARG A 155 -11.07 -27.18 23.12
N VAL A 156 -11.08 -25.87 22.99
CA VAL A 156 -11.98 -25.16 22.07
C VAL A 156 -11.14 -24.38 21.09
N VAL A 157 -11.36 -24.60 19.79
CA VAL A 157 -10.72 -23.80 18.74
C VAL A 157 -11.56 -22.54 18.55
N LEU A 158 -10.95 -21.37 18.77
CA LEU A 158 -11.57 -20.07 18.59
C LEU A 158 -11.49 -19.69 17.11
N GLN A 159 -12.60 -19.24 16.54
CA GLN A 159 -12.69 -18.82 15.14
C GLN A 159 -13.55 -17.56 15.04
N ASP A 160 -13.26 -16.72 14.04
CA ASP A 160 -14.05 -15.51 13.76
C ASP A 160 -15.53 -15.85 13.51
N GLU A 161 -15.78 -17.01 12.88
CA GLU A 161 -17.10 -17.60 12.67
C GLU A 161 -17.04 -19.12 12.91
N ASP A 162 -17.98 -19.63 13.71
CA ASP A 162 -18.24 -21.05 13.91
C ASP A 162 -19.75 -21.34 14.10
N ILE A 163 -20.11 -22.57 14.45
CA ILE A 163 -21.50 -22.99 14.72
C ILE A 163 -22.18 -22.24 15.87
N THR A 164 -21.40 -21.55 16.72
CA THR A 164 -21.91 -20.79 17.87
C THR A 164 -22.11 -19.30 17.55
N THR A 165 -21.73 -18.87 16.33
CA THR A 165 -21.84 -17.47 15.89
C THR A 165 -23.26 -16.95 15.98
N LYS A 166 -23.44 -15.81 16.64
CA LYS A 166 -24.77 -15.18 16.79
C LYS A 166 -25.22 -14.51 15.51
N ILE A 167 -26.41 -14.88 15.05
CA ILE A 167 -27.11 -14.26 13.91
C ILE A 167 -28.43 -13.68 14.43
N GLU A 168 -28.63 -12.38 14.26
CA GLU A 168 -29.81 -11.64 14.71
C GLU A 168 -30.30 -10.72 13.58
N ASN A 169 -31.55 -10.85 13.12
CA ASN A 169 -32.16 -9.98 12.10
C ASN A 169 -31.27 -9.75 10.86
N ASP A 170 -30.80 -10.84 10.24
CA ASP A 170 -29.88 -10.82 9.09
C ASP A 170 -28.51 -10.17 9.37
N TRP A 171 -28.14 -10.02 10.65
CA TRP A 171 -26.80 -9.58 11.05
C TRP A 171 -26.05 -10.68 11.78
N LYS A 172 -24.89 -11.06 11.24
CA LYS A 172 -23.92 -11.98 11.85
C LYS A 172 -22.87 -11.18 12.61
N ARG A 173 -22.70 -11.46 13.90
CA ARG A 173 -21.65 -10.83 14.71
C ARG A 173 -20.40 -11.70 14.72
N LEU A 174 -19.23 -11.13 14.41
CA LEU A 174 -17.96 -11.83 14.57
C LEU A 174 -17.74 -12.23 16.04
N ASN A 175 -17.22 -13.44 16.24
CA ASN A 175 -16.96 -13.98 17.58
C ASN A 175 -15.82 -13.22 18.25
N THR A 176 -15.97 -12.95 19.55
CA THR A 176 -14.95 -12.26 20.37
C THR A 176 -14.49 -13.16 21.51
N LEU A 177 -13.40 -12.79 22.20
CA LEU A 177 -12.98 -13.51 23.41
C LEU A 177 -14.08 -13.55 24.48
N MET A 178 -14.92 -12.52 24.55
CA MET A 178 -16.07 -12.48 25.46
C MET A 178 -17.19 -13.45 25.04
N HIS A 179 -17.38 -13.68 23.74
CA HIS A 179 -18.34 -14.67 23.23
C HIS A 179 -18.03 -16.07 23.75
N TYR A 180 -16.74 -16.44 23.75
CA TYR A 180 -16.24 -17.70 24.31
C TYR A 180 -16.00 -17.66 25.82
N GLN A 181 -16.32 -16.55 26.49
CA GLN A 181 -16.13 -16.36 27.93
C GLN A 181 -14.69 -16.63 28.41
N VAL A 182 -13.70 -16.26 27.59
CA VAL A 182 -12.28 -16.43 27.92
C VAL A 182 -11.96 -15.61 29.18
N SER A 183 -11.52 -16.31 30.24
CA SER A 183 -11.18 -15.68 31.51
C SER A 183 -9.83 -14.98 31.46
N ASP A 184 -9.66 -13.97 32.31
CA ASP A 184 -8.34 -13.39 32.57
C ASP A 184 -7.38 -14.49 33.04
N ARG A 185 -6.14 -14.44 32.59
CA ARG A 185 -5.09 -15.45 32.79
C ARG A 185 -5.41 -16.82 32.19
N GLY A 186 -6.30 -16.87 31.20
CA GLY A 186 -6.58 -18.07 30.42
C GLY A 186 -5.36 -18.55 29.63
N VAL A 187 -5.27 -19.86 29.40
CA VAL A 187 -4.21 -20.48 28.60
C VAL A 187 -4.69 -20.65 27.17
N VAL A 188 -3.95 -20.08 26.22
CA VAL A 188 -4.20 -20.17 24.78
C VAL A 188 -2.99 -20.81 24.10
N ALA A 189 -3.20 -21.56 23.03
CA ALA A 189 -2.14 -22.11 22.19
C ALA A 189 -2.44 -21.76 20.73
N LEU A 190 -1.40 -21.51 19.94
CA LEU A 190 -1.54 -21.42 18.49
C LEU A 190 -1.40 -22.81 17.90
N VAL A 191 -2.38 -23.25 17.11
CA VAL A 191 -2.33 -24.54 16.42
C VAL A 191 -2.44 -24.39 14.92
N PRO A 192 -1.72 -25.22 14.13
CA PRO A 192 -1.91 -25.26 12.69
C PRO A 192 -3.36 -25.60 12.36
N LYS A 193 -4.00 -24.77 11.53
CA LYS A 193 -5.36 -25.04 11.03
C LYS A 193 -5.32 -26.31 10.20
N GLN A 194 -5.82 -27.41 10.76
CA GLN A 194 -6.04 -28.63 9.99
C GLN A 194 -7.17 -28.32 9.00
N THR A 195 -6.87 -28.26 7.71
CA THR A 195 -7.91 -28.24 6.68
C THR A 195 -8.72 -29.52 6.83
N SER A 196 -9.98 -29.39 7.25
CA SER A 196 -10.94 -30.48 7.29
C SER A 196 -11.25 -30.93 5.86
N SER A 197 -10.39 -31.78 5.31
CA SER A 197 -10.72 -32.61 4.14
C SER A 197 -11.70 -33.68 4.63
N TYR A 198 -13.00 -33.44 4.45
CA TYR A 198 -14.03 -34.41 4.79
C TYR A 198 -13.88 -35.70 3.94
N ASN A 199 -13.69 -36.82 4.65
CA ASN A 199 -14.17 -38.19 4.38
C ASN A 199 -13.93 -38.85 3.00
N ILE A 200 -12.88 -39.66 2.89
CA ILE A 200 -12.89 -40.88 2.06
C ILE A 200 -12.33 -42.04 2.92
N PRO A 201 -13.00 -43.21 3.05
CA PRO A 201 -12.49 -44.34 3.81
C PRO A 201 -11.27 -44.97 3.11
N PRO A 202 -10.28 -45.49 3.84
CA PRO A 202 -9.11 -46.12 3.23
C PRO A 202 -9.47 -47.55 2.83
N THR A 203 -9.56 -47.81 1.53
CA THR A 203 -9.33 -49.17 1.01
C THR A 203 -7.96 -49.24 0.35
N SER A 204 -7.22 -50.22 0.83
CA SER A 204 -5.89 -50.68 0.44
C SER A 204 -5.61 -50.69 -1.07
N ILE A 205 -4.40 -50.26 -1.46
CA ILE A 205 -3.35 -51.08 -2.08
C ILE A 205 -2.07 -50.23 -2.22
N SER A 206 -0.97 -50.76 -1.68
CA SER A 206 0.40 -50.26 -1.79
C SER A 206 0.93 -50.39 -3.23
N ARG A 207 1.76 -49.43 -3.68
CA ARG A 207 2.95 -49.65 -4.55
C ARG A 207 3.74 -48.37 -4.83
N THR A 208 4.99 -48.36 -4.33
CA THR A 208 6.26 -47.91 -4.98
C THR A 208 6.35 -46.56 -5.72
N SER A 209 7.24 -45.69 -5.20
CA SER A 209 8.23 -44.82 -5.87
C SER A 209 8.05 -44.43 -7.35
N ILE A 210 8.07 -43.13 -7.70
CA ILE A 210 9.19 -42.37 -8.33
C ILE A 210 8.78 -40.94 -8.80
N SER A 211 9.80 -40.07 -8.81
CA SER A 211 9.98 -38.69 -9.29
C SER A 211 9.20 -38.12 -10.51
N ARG A 212 8.80 -36.85 -10.34
CA ARG A 212 8.80 -35.65 -11.24
C ARG A 212 8.19 -35.64 -12.67
N TYR A 213 7.51 -34.49 -12.88
CA TYR A 213 7.16 -33.76 -14.11
C TYR A 213 5.86 -34.10 -14.86
N ASP A 214 4.95 -33.13 -14.79
CA ASP A 214 4.23 -32.47 -15.90
C ASP A 214 2.69 -32.57 -15.96
N SER A 215 2.13 -31.39 -16.27
CA SER A 215 0.91 -31.11 -17.01
C SER A 215 -0.48 -31.20 -16.34
N THR A 216 -0.92 -30.02 -15.90
CA THR A 216 -2.16 -29.33 -16.33
C THR A 216 -3.28 -30.15 -17.00
N PHE A 217 -4.48 -30.12 -16.42
CA PHE A 217 -5.75 -29.70 -17.07
C PHE A 217 -6.79 -29.40 -15.97
N ARG A 218 -6.89 -28.13 -15.53
CA ARG A 218 -7.94 -27.14 -15.88
C ARG A 218 -9.37 -27.56 -15.52
N TYR A 219 -9.85 -27.04 -14.38
CA TYR A 219 -11.21 -26.51 -14.28
C TYR A 219 -11.16 -24.99 -14.40
N THR A 220 -12.02 -24.47 -15.25
CA THR A 220 -12.19 -23.08 -15.65
C THR A 220 -13.09 -22.34 -14.67
N GLY A 221 -12.63 -21.23 -14.11
CA GLY A 221 -13.41 -20.24 -13.37
C GLY A 221 -12.54 -19.05 -12.99
N SER A 222 -12.83 -17.88 -13.55
CA SER A 222 -12.02 -16.65 -13.44
C SER A 222 -11.87 -16.12 -12.00
N PRO A 223 -10.70 -15.55 -11.62
CA PRO A 223 -10.46 -14.96 -10.32
C PRO A 223 -10.74 -13.45 -10.33
N ASP A 224 -11.80 -13.01 -9.65
CA ASP A 224 -12.11 -11.58 -9.53
C ASP A 224 -11.35 -10.89 -8.38
N SER A 225 -10.64 -9.81 -8.74
CA SER A 225 -10.29 -8.62 -7.94
C SER A 225 -9.58 -8.73 -6.57
N LEU A 226 -8.24 -8.75 -6.61
CA LEU A 226 -7.37 -8.37 -5.48
C LEU A 226 -7.51 -6.89 -5.07
N ARG A 227 -8.41 -6.60 -4.14
CA ARG A 227 -8.30 -5.49 -3.17
C ARG A 227 -7.55 -5.97 -1.92
N SER A 228 -6.93 -5.02 -1.22
CA SER A 228 -6.26 -5.10 0.08
C SER A 228 -6.48 -6.42 0.83
N ARG A 229 -5.43 -7.24 0.96
CA ARG A 229 -5.46 -8.43 1.83
C ARG A 229 -5.31 -8.03 3.31
N ALA A 230 -6.32 -7.34 3.84
CA ALA A 230 -6.94 -7.80 5.08
C ALA A 230 -7.64 -9.13 4.77
N PRO A 231 -8.01 -10.00 5.72
CA PRO A 231 -8.90 -11.10 5.39
C PRO A 231 -10.18 -10.47 4.81
N MET A 232 -10.34 -10.57 3.49
CA MET A 232 -11.54 -10.09 2.82
C MET A 232 -12.60 -11.14 3.13
N ILE A 233 -13.31 -10.95 4.24
CA ILE A 233 -14.67 -11.46 4.37
C ILE A 233 -15.47 -10.64 3.37
N THR A 234 -15.49 -11.08 2.11
CA THR A 234 -16.56 -10.68 1.21
C THR A 234 -17.85 -11.01 1.95
N PRO A 235 -18.79 -10.06 2.15
CA PRO A 235 -20.11 -10.44 2.58
C PRO A 235 -20.58 -11.45 1.54
N ASP A 236 -20.85 -12.65 2.00
CA ASP A 236 -21.43 -13.68 1.18
C ASP A 236 -22.78 -13.14 0.69
N LEU A 237 -22.78 -12.53 -0.48
CA LEU A 237 -23.96 -11.91 -1.07
C LEU A 237 -25.00 -12.99 -1.44
N GLU A 238 -24.64 -14.27 -1.35
CA GLU A 238 -25.55 -15.41 -1.54
C GLU A 238 -26.41 -15.71 -0.30
N SER A 239 -26.02 -15.31 0.93
CA SER A 239 -26.79 -15.60 2.15
C SER A 239 -27.68 -14.47 2.65
N GLY A 240 -27.55 -13.25 2.11
CA GLY A 240 -28.36 -12.08 2.54
C GLY A 240 -28.03 -11.54 3.94
N VAL A 241 -27.08 -12.16 4.66
CA VAL A 241 -26.70 -11.80 6.04
C VAL A 241 -25.51 -10.83 6.03
N LYS A 242 -25.66 -9.67 6.69
CA LYS A 242 -24.61 -8.66 6.86
C LYS A 242 -23.72 -8.99 8.06
N VAL A 243 -22.41 -8.79 7.94
CA VAL A 243 -21.45 -9.05 9.03
C VAL A 243 -21.10 -7.75 9.78
N TRP A 244 -21.00 -7.82 11.11
CA TRP A 244 -20.57 -6.71 11.96
C TRP A 244 -19.69 -7.22 13.12
N HIS A 245 -18.90 -6.34 13.76
CA HIS A 245 -18.05 -6.70 14.89
C HIS A 245 -18.46 -5.96 16.17
N LEU A 246 -18.15 -4.67 16.25
CA LEU A 246 -18.43 -3.82 17.40
C LEU A 246 -19.51 -2.79 17.07
N VAL A 247 -19.47 -2.23 15.86
CA VAL A 247 -20.38 -1.19 15.38
C VAL A 247 -21.33 -1.78 14.35
N LYS A 248 -22.65 -1.73 14.62
CA LYS A 248 -23.67 -1.92 13.57
C LYS A 248 -23.88 -0.57 12.89
N ASN A 249 -23.62 -0.51 11.58
CA ASN A 249 -24.02 0.64 10.76
C ASN A 249 -25.54 0.60 10.53
N HIS A 250 -26.32 0.93 11.55
CA HIS A 250 -27.70 1.37 11.37
C HIS A 250 -27.72 2.89 11.37
N GLU A 251 -28.47 3.49 10.45
CA GLU A 251 -28.73 4.92 10.35
C GLU A 251 -29.11 5.48 11.74
N HIS A 252 -28.16 6.13 12.41
CA HIS A 252 -28.45 6.92 13.58
C HIS A 252 -27.91 8.32 13.38
N GLY A 253 -28.88 9.25 13.33
CA GLY A 253 -28.66 10.67 13.33
C GLY A 253 -27.98 11.18 14.59
N ASP A 254 -27.52 12.41 14.46
CA ASP A 254 -26.79 13.23 15.41
C ASP A 254 -27.08 12.93 16.89
N GLN A 255 -26.24 12.09 17.50
CA GLN A 255 -26.10 12.05 18.95
C GLN A 255 -24.86 12.83 19.38
N LYS A 256 -25.14 13.74 20.31
CA LYS A 256 -24.26 14.81 20.81
C LYS A 256 -22.91 14.31 21.31
N GLU A 257 -21.92 15.15 21.06
CA GLU A 257 -20.52 15.08 21.49
C GLU A 257 -20.38 14.69 22.97
N GLY A 258 -19.93 13.45 23.20
CA GLY A 258 -19.38 13.00 24.46
C GLY A 258 -17.85 13.09 24.45
N ASP A 259 -17.33 13.85 25.41
CA ASP A 259 -15.93 13.96 25.87
C ASP A 259 -14.82 13.73 24.81
N ARG A 260 -14.41 14.83 24.17
CA ARG A 260 -13.36 14.94 23.12
C ARG A 260 -11.94 14.81 23.68
N GLY A 261 -11.67 13.74 24.43
CA GLY A 261 -10.34 13.43 24.93
C GLY A 261 -9.56 12.49 24.01
N SER A 262 -9.31 12.85 22.74
CA SER A 262 -8.30 12.12 21.95
C SER A 262 -6.96 12.36 22.62
N LYS A 263 -6.32 11.30 23.15
CA LYS A 263 -5.05 11.37 23.90
C LYS A 263 -3.86 11.64 22.96
N MET A 264 -3.93 12.75 22.24
CA MET A 264 -2.87 13.27 21.35
C MET A 264 -1.52 13.40 22.03
N GLY A 265 -1.52 13.81 23.31
CA GLY A 265 -0.29 14.02 24.08
C GLY A 265 0.62 12.80 24.14
N THR A 266 0.10 11.58 23.95
CA THR A 266 0.92 10.35 23.95
C THR A 266 1.72 10.14 22.66
N LEU A 267 1.27 10.71 21.53
CA LEU A 267 1.92 10.54 20.22
C LEU A 267 2.72 11.77 19.79
N GLN A 268 2.44 12.94 20.39
CA GLN A 268 3.04 14.22 20.04
C GLN A 268 4.56 14.19 19.98
N LYS A 269 5.22 13.66 21.02
CA LYS A 269 6.69 13.54 21.05
C LYS A 269 7.26 12.79 19.85
N PHE A 270 6.62 11.71 19.40
CA PHE A 270 7.10 10.93 18.25
C PHE A 270 6.91 11.68 16.92
N VAL A 271 5.90 12.54 16.84
CA VAL A 271 5.69 13.43 15.69
C VAL A 271 6.75 14.52 15.68
N ASP A 272 7.00 15.15 16.83
CA ASP A 272 8.03 16.18 17.00
C ASP A 272 9.42 15.64 16.66
N ASP A 273 9.81 14.49 17.25
CA ASP A 273 11.10 13.84 17.01
C ASP A 273 11.31 13.55 15.51
N LEU A 274 10.25 13.13 14.81
CA LEU A 274 10.31 12.90 13.36
C LEU A 274 10.44 14.20 12.58
N PHE A 275 9.61 15.21 12.86
CA PHE A 275 9.61 16.47 12.11
C PHE A 275 10.91 17.24 12.32
N GLU A 276 11.43 17.26 13.55
CA GLU A 276 12.72 17.87 13.88
C GLU A 276 13.85 17.19 13.11
N THR A 277 13.84 15.86 13.02
CA THR A 277 14.84 15.11 12.26
C THR A 277 14.75 15.40 10.76
N LEU A 278 13.54 15.50 10.20
CA LEU A 278 13.32 15.77 8.78
C LEU A 278 13.66 17.20 8.37
N PHE A 279 13.50 18.18 9.27
CA PHE A 279 13.81 19.59 9.06
C PHE A 279 15.09 20.04 9.75
N SER A 280 16.05 19.13 9.93
CA SER A 280 17.38 19.47 10.46
C SER A 280 18.46 19.40 9.38
N THR A 281 19.43 20.30 9.46
CA THR A 281 20.66 20.30 8.63
C THR A 281 21.78 19.46 9.25
N VAL A 282 21.69 19.14 10.55
CA VAL A 282 22.62 18.28 11.28
C VAL A 282 21.84 17.46 12.30
N HIS A 283 21.83 16.14 12.16
CA HIS A 283 21.20 15.25 13.14
C HIS A 283 22.20 14.20 13.62
N ARG A 284 22.50 14.17 14.93
CA ARG A 284 23.45 13.22 15.56
C ARG A 284 24.83 13.15 14.88
N GLY A 285 25.33 14.29 14.39
CA GLY A 285 26.65 14.38 13.75
C GLY A 285 26.70 13.97 12.27
N SER A 286 25.57 13.58 11.69
CA SER A 286 25.44 13.40 10.23
C SER A 286 25.23 14.75 9.54
N ALA A 287 25.86 14.91 8.37
CA ALA A 287 25.69 16.08 7.53
C ALA A 287 24.41 15.97 6.67
N LEU A 288 23.86 17.11 6.27
CA LEU A 288 22.76 17.19 5.31
C LEU A 288 23.07 16.39 4.03
N PRO A 289 22.10 15.63 3.47
CA PRO A 289 22.28 14.94 2.19
C PRO A 289 22.71 15.89 1.06
N LEU A 290 23.79 15.55 0.35
CA LEU A 290 24.32 16.36 -0.76
C LEU A 290 23.26 16.69 -1.82
N ALA A 291 22.40 15.72 -2.15
CA ALA A 291 21.33 15.88 -3.12
C ALA A 291 20.32 16.98 -2.73
N ILE A 292 20.07 17.20 -1.44
CA ILE A 292 19.14 18.24 -0.99
C ILE A 292 19.76 19.62 -1.21
N LYS A 293 21.00 19.82 -0.75
CA LYS A 293 21.73 21.07 -0.93
C LYS A 293 21.86 21.42 -2.42
N TYR A 294 22.36 20.48 -3.22
CA TYR A 294 22.57 20.68 -4.65
C TYR A 294 21.25 21.02 -5.38
N MET A 295 20.15 20.31 -5.07
CA MET A 295 18.84 20.59 -5.68
C MET A 295 18.27 21.95 -5.24
N PHE A 296 18.44 22.33 -3.97
CA PHE A 296 17.92 23.62 -3.48
C PHE A 296 18.71 24.80 -4.01
N ASP A 297 20.03 24.67 -4.15
CA ASP A 297 20.87 25.66 -4.81
C ASP A 297 20.48 25.82 -6.29
N PHE A 298 20.22 24.71 -6.99
CA PHE A 298 19.69 24.76 -8.35
C PHE A 298 18.37 25.53 -8.43
N LEU A 299 17.42 25.29 -7.53
CA LEU A 299 16.15 26.01 -7.51
C LEU A 299 16.33 27.52 -7.25
N ASP A 300 17.25 27.88 -6.35
CA ASP A 300 17.57 29.27 -6.06
C ASP A 300 18.22 29.93 -7.29
N GLU A 301 19.16 29.26 -7.96
CA GLU A 301 19.79 29.75 -9.19
C GLU A 301 18.78 29.91 -10.34
N GLN A 302 17.83 28.97 -10.49
CA GLN A 302 16.75 29.11 -11.47
C GLN A 302 15.85 30.32 -11.15
N ALA A 303 15.53 30.54 -9.88
CA ALA A 303 14.76 31.72 -9.48
C ALA A 303 15.51 33.01 -9.80
N ASP A 304 16.83 33.07 -9.53
CA ASP A 304 17.68 34.21 -9.88
C ASP A 304 17.76 34.45 -11.39
N LYS A 305 17.94 33.39 -12.20
CA LYS A 305 17.96 33.48 -13.67
C LYS A 305 16.66 34.06 -14.25
N HIS A 306 15.53 33.86 -13.58
CA HIS A 306 14.23 34.38 -13.98
C HIS A 306 13.82 35.68 -13.27
N GLY A 307 14.70 36.29 -12.48
CA GLY A 307 14.41 37.55 -11.76
C GLY A 307 13.37 37.40 -10.64
N ILE A 308 13.21 36.20 -10.08
CA ILE A 308 12.25 35.90 -9.02
C ILE A 308 12.92 36.09 -7.66
N HIS A 309 12.67 37.24 -7.04
CA HIS A 309 13.19 37.59 -5.71
C HIS A 309 12.19 37.33 -4.57
N ASP A 310 10.97 36.92 -4.89
CA ASP A 310 9.97 36.54 -3.89
C ASP A 310 10.38 35.23 -3.18
N THR A 311 10.59 35.32 -1.87
CA THR A 311 11.00 34.20 -1.02
C THR A 311 9.94 33.13 -0.90
N ASP A 312 8.65 33.49 -1.02
CA ASP A 312 7.54 32.54 -0.91
C ASP A 312 7.49 31.61 -2.12
N VAL A 313 7.87 32.11 -3.30
CA VAL A 313 7.98 31.29 -4.52
C VAL A 313 9.08 30.24 -4.35
N ARG A 314 10.27 30.65 -3.88
CA ARG A 314 11.40 29.73 -3.62
C ARG A 314 11.04 28.71 -2.53
N HIS A 315 10.40 29.15 -1.44
CA HIS A 315 9.89 28.27 -0.40
C HIS A 315 8.91 27.23 -0.96
N THR A 316 7.98 27.68 -1.80
CA THR A 316 6.96 26.83 -2.44
C THR A 316 7.59 25.81 -3.38
N TRP A 317 8.60 26.20 -4.17
CA TRP A 317 9.34 25.28 -5.04
C TRP A 317 10.04 24.20 -4.23
N LYS A 318 10.81 24.59 -3.19
CA LYS A 318 11.50 23.66 -2.29
C LYS A 318 10.54 22.68 -1.63
N SER A 319 9.41 23.18 -1.13
CA SER A 319 8.34 22.37 -0.51
C SER A 319 7.72 21.38 -1.51
N ASN A 320 7.41 21.83 -2.72
CA ASN A 320 6.81 21.02 -3.78
C ASN A 320 7.76 19.99 -4.38
N CYS A 321 9.08 20.22 -4.33
CA CYS A 321 10.07 19.30 -4.87
C CYS A 321 10.40 18.15 -3.90
N LEU A 322 10.53 18.44 -2.60
CA LEU A 322 11.04 17.46 -1.64
C LEU A 322 9.99 17.07 -0.57
N PRO A 323 9.61 17.90 0.41
CA PRO A 323 8.68 17.52 1.47
C PRO A 323 7.37 16.92 0.96
N LEU A 324 6.72 17.59 0.00
CA LEU A 324 5.37 17.21 -0.45
C LEU A 324 5.35 16.00 -1.40
N ARG A 325 6.50 15.63 -1.98
CA ARG A 325 6.61 14.51 -2.93
C ARG A 325 7.23 13.29 -2.29
N PHE A 326 8.34 13.48 -1.59
CA PHE A 326 9.11 12.41 -0.98
C PHE A 326 8.66 12.17 0.46
N TRP A 327 8.75 13.17 1.34
CA TRP A 327 8.53 12.96 2.77
C TRP A 327 7.10 12.59 3.12
N VAL A 328 6.11 13.30 2.57
CA VAL A 328 4.69 12.94 2.73
C VAL A 328 4.42 11.50 2.29
N ASN A 329 5.02 11.07 1.18
CA ASN A 329 4.82 9.72 0.66
C ASN A 329 5.44 8.66 1.59
N VAL A 330 6.63 8.92 2.13
CA VAL A 330 7.32 8.02 3.07
C VAL A 330 6.59 7.95 4.42
N ILE A 331 6.12 9.09 4.97
CA ILE A 331 5.34 9.15 6.21
C ILE A 331 4.03 8.36 6.06
N LYS A 332 3.32 8.53 4.95
CA LYS A 332 2.09 7.79 4.67
C LYS A 332 2.35 6.31 4.41
N ASN A 333 3.51 5.95 3.86
CA ASN A 333 3.82 4.60 3.41
C ASN A 333 5.12 4.06 4.02
N PRO A 334 5.18 3.88 5.35
CA PRO A 334 6.38 3.37 6.00
C PRO A 334 6.72 1.94 5.56
N GLN A 335 5.76 1.18 5.00
CA GLN A 335 6.01 -0.14 4.42
C GLN A 335 6.87 -0.13 3.13
N PHE A 336 7.12 1.06 2.54
CA PHE A 336 8.09 1.19 1.46
C PHE A 336 9.52 1.13 1.98
N VAL A 337 9.71 1.50 3.25
CA VAL A 337 11.01 1.45 3.91
C VAL A 337 11.13 0.15 4.70
N PHE A 338 10.16 -0.18 5.54
CA PHE A 338 10.26 -1.28 6.50
C PHE A 338 9.42 -2.48 6.07
N ASP A 339 9.85 -3.69 6.46
CA ASP A 339 9.03 -4.89 6.34
C ASP A 339 7.98 -4.91 7.45
N ILE A 340 6.90 -4.16 7.24
CA ILE A 340 5.81 -3.98 8.21
C ILE A 340 4.45 -4.12 7.53
N HIS A 341 3.49 -4.64 8.30
CA HIS A 341 2.09 -4.67 7.89
C HIS A 341 1.34 -3.42 8.38
N LYS A 342 1.03 -2.51 7.46
CA LYS A 342 0.21 -1.32 7.74
C LYS A 342 -1.28 -1.67 7.77
N SER A 343 -1.91 -1.54 8.95
CA SER A 343 -3.36 -1.70 9.12
C SER A 343 -4.15 -0.50 8.59
N SER A 344 -5.46 -0.66 8.35
CA SER A 344 -6.36 0.43 7.91
C SER A 344 -6.37 1.61 8.89
N ILE A 345 -6.44 1.33 10.20
CA ILE A 345 -6.45 2.38 11.22
C ILE A 345 -5.10 3.10 11.31
N THR A 346 -3.99 2.37 11.18
CA THR A 346 -2.65 2.97 11.16
C THR A 346 -2.46 3.86 9.95
N ASP A 347 -2.96 3.45 8.78
CA ASP A 347 -2.95 4.25 7.54
C ASP A 347 -3.71 5.58 7.70
N ALA A 348 -4.90 5.54 8.31
CA ALA A 348 -5.68 6.73 8.60
C ALA A 348 -4.94 7.69 9.54
N CYS A 349 -4.31 7.18 10.60
CA CYS A 349 -3.54 7.99 11.54
C CYS A 349 -2.28 8.60 10.91
N LEU A 350 -1.53 7.82 10.12
CA LEU A 350 -0.37 8.33 9.38
C LEU A 350 -0.77 9.39 8.34
N SER A 351 -1.96 9.28 7.77
CA SER A 351 -2.49 10.31 6.85
C SER A 351 -2.76 11.64 7.56
N VAL A 352 -3.23 11.61 8.81
CA VAL A 352 -3.40 12.80 9.66
C VAL A 352 -2.05 13.45 9.97
N VAL A 353 -1.03 12.67 10.34
CA VAL A 353 0.33 13.18 10.58
C VAL A 353 0.92 13.76 9.31
N ALA A 354 0.80 13.07 8.18
CA ALA A 354 1.28 13.55 6.89
C ALA A 354 0.58 14.84 6.45
N GLN A 355 -0.72 14.99 6.72
CA GLN A 355 -1.43 16.23 6.45
C GLN A 355 -0.90 17.39 7.28
N THR A 356 -0.60 17.14 8.56
CA THR A 356 0.03 18.12 9.45
C THR A 356 1.41 18.55 8.95
N PHE A 357 2.21 17.59 8.47
CA PHE A 357 3.50 17.85 7.83
C PHE A 357 3.37 18.67 6.53
N MET A 358 2.30 18.47 5.75
CA MET A 358 2.02 19.30 4.59
C MET A 358 1.64 20.73 4.99
N ASP A 359 0.81 20.87 6.02
CA ASP A 359 0.37 22.18 6.51
C ASP A 359 1.54 23.00 7.08
N SER A 360 2.56 22.35 7.67
CA SER A 360 3.78 23.03 8.12
C SER A 360 4.68 23.53 6.99
N CYS A 361 4.55 22.98 5.77
CA CYS A 361 5.29 23.43 4.60
C CYS A 361 4.55 24.53 3.81
N SER A 362 3.38 24.97 4.25
CA SER A 362 2.62 26.02 3.56
C SER A 362 3.05 27.41 3.99
N THR A 363 3.17 28.35 3.05
CA THR A 363 3.36 29.79 3.31
C THR A 363 2.06 30.48 3.73
N SER A 364 0.90 29.88 3.44
CA SER A 364 -0.42 30.47 3.75
C SER A 364 -0.71 30.55 5.25
N GLU A 365 -1.39 31.61 5.68
CA GLU A 365 -1.82 31.76 7.08
C GLU A 365 -2.71 30.59 7.55
N HIS A 366 -2.50 30.17 8.79
CA HIS A 366 -3.29 29.12 9.41
C HIS A 366 -4.62 29.68 9.95
N ARG A 367 -5.62 29.81 9.09
CA ARG A 367 -6.97 30.26 9.48
C ARG A 367 -7.80 29.07 9.96
N LEU A 368 -8.20 29.13 11.22
CA LEU A 368 -9.05 28.12 11.85
C LEU A 368 -10.47 28.68 12.03
N GLY A 369 -11.45 27.85 11.66
CA GLY A 369 -12.88 28.14 11.79
C GLY A 369 -13.64 26.86 12.13
N LYS A 370 -14.96 26.98 12.32
CA LYS A 370 -15.83 25.84 12.68
C LYS A 370 -15.82 24.73 11.63
N ASP A 371 -15.60 25.09 10.36
CA ASP A 371 -15.56 24.15 9.23
C ASP A 371 -14.14 23.65 8.92
N SER A 372 -13.16 23.93 9.79
CA SER A 372 -11.79 23.44 9.60
C SER A 372 -11.71 21.93 9.82
N PRO A 373 -11.01 21.18 8.95
CA PRO A 373 -10.80 19.75 9.13
C PRO A 373 -10.24 19.42 10.51
N SER A 374 -10.74 18.34 11.13
CA SER A 374 -10.39 18.01 12.52
C SER A 374 -8.91 17.76 12.75
N ASN A 375 -8.17 17.24 11.76
CA ASN A 375 -6.73 17.13 11.86
C ASN A 375 -6.02 18.49 11.98
N LYS A 376 -6.55 19.56 11.36
CA LYS A 376 -6.00 20.91 11.49
C LYS A 376 -6.28 21.48 12.87
N LEU A 377 -7.46 21.23 13.42
CA LEU A 377 -7.80 21.61 14.79
C LEU A 377 -6.93 20.87 15.82
N LEU A 378 -6.60 19.61 15.54
CA LEU A 378 -5.81 18.75 16.40
C LEU A 378 -4.39 19.24 16.63
N TYR A 379 -3.74 19.77 15.58
CA TYR A 379 -2.36 20.28 15.60
C TYR A 379 -2.29 21.81 15.46
N ALA A 380 -3.40 22.51 15.67
CA ALA A 380 -3.53 23.96 15.49
C ALA A 380 -2.45 24.77 16.22
N LYS A 381 -2.07 24.32 17.43
CA LYS A 381 -1.08 24.99 18.28
C LYS A 381 0.37 24.71 17.85
N ASP A 382 0.60 23.59 17.17
CA ASP A 382 1.93 23.09 16.85
C ASP A 382 2.38 23.51 15.43
N ILE A 383 1.42 23.65 14.50
CA ILE A 383 1.69 24.04 13.10
C ILE A 383 2.53 25.32 12.98
N PRO A 384 2.27 26.42 13.72
CA PRO A 384 3.13 27.60 13.66
C PRO A 384 4.59 27.33 14.05
N ASN A 385 4.82 26.46 15.04
CA ASN A 385 6.18 26.08 15.44
C ASN A 385 6.87 25.27 14.35
N TYR A 386 6.16 24.33 13.73
CA TYR A 386 6.71 23.55 12.61
C TYR A 386 7.02 24.42 11.38
N LYS A 387 6.19 25.43 11.07
CA LYS A 387 6.50 26.40 10.01
C LYS A 387 7.83 27.12 10.27
N ASN A 388 8.05 27.56 11.51
CA ASN A 388 9.33 28.16 11.92
C ASN A 388 10.51 27.18 11.79
N TRP A 389 10.28 25.86 11.87
CA TRP A 389 11.33 24.86 11.63
C TRP A 389 11.66 24.75 10.13
N VAL A 390 10.63 24.74 9.28
CA VAL A 390 10.80 24.69 7.81
C VAL A 390 11.51 25.94 7.28
N GLU A 391 11.12 27.13 7.75
CA GLU A 391 11.75 28.39 7.37
C GLU A 391 13.24 28.41 7.76
N ARG A 392 13.56 27.99 9.00
CA ARG A 392 14.95 27.86 9.46
C ARG A 392 15.72 26.83 8.66
N TYR A 393 15.12 25.67 8.38
CA TYR A 393 15.72 24.62 7.57
C TYR A 393 16.15 25.14 6.19
N TYR A 394 15.27 25.85 5.47
CA TYR A 394 15.62 26.41 4.17
C TYR A 394 16.67 27.52 4.25
N ALA A 395 16.58 28.38 5.27
CA ALA A 395 17.59 29.41 5.51
C ALA A 395 18.97 28.80 5.79
N ASP A 396 19.05 27.78 6.64
CA ASP A 396 20.31 27.15 7.01
C ASP A 396 20.93 26.40 5.83
N ILE A 397 20.14 25.72 4.99
CA ILE A 397 20.65 25.10 3.75
C ILE A 397 21.24 26.14 2.80
N SER A 398 20.59 27.30 2.65
CA SER A 398 21.09 28.36 1.78
C SER A 398 22.45 28.91 2.23
N ARG A 399 22.74 28.86 3.54
CA ARG A 399 24.02 29.30 4.12
C ARG A 399 25.12 28.25 4.01
N LEU A 400 24.80 26.99 3.73
CA LEU A 400 25.81 25.95 3.54
C LEU A 400 26.66 26.25 2.31
N PRO A 401 27.95 25.86 2.30
CA PRO A 401 28.80 25.96 1.13
C PRO A 401 28.16 25.29 -0.10
N ALA A 402 28.28 25.93 -1.26
CA ALA A 402 27.84 25.35 -2.52
C ALA A 402 28.65 24.07 -2.82
N ILE A 403 27.97 23.06 -3.35
CA ILE A 403 28.59 21.80 -3.76
C ILE A 403 29.10 21.96 -5.19
N SER A 404 30.35 21.58 -5.45
CA SER A 404 30.91 21.64 -6.80
C SER A 404 30.31 20.55 -7.71
N ASP A 405 30.21 20.83 -9.01
CA ASP A 405 29.80 19.83 -10.01
C ASP A 405 30.71 18.60 -9.98
N GLN A 406 32.01 18.78 -9.69
CA GLN A 406 32.95 17.67 -9.57
C GLN A 406 32.59 16.75 -8.42
N ASP A 407 32.31 17.29 -7.23
CA ASP A 407 31.94 16.51 -6.05
C ASP A 407 30.59 15.82 -6.23
N MET A 408 29.61 16.53 -6.82
CA MET A 408 28.29 15.95 -7.09
C MET A 408 28.37 14.82 -8.13
N ASN A 409 29.15 15.00 -9.21
CA ASN A 409 29.37 13.95 -10.20
C ASN A 409 30.10 12.74 -9.60
N ALA A 410 31.09 12.95 -8.73
CA ALA A 410 31.77 11.86 -8.02
C ALA A 410 30.80 11.09 -7.12
N TYR A 411 29.94 11.80 -6.37
CA TYR A 411 28.88 11.19 -5.57
C TYR A 411 27.90 10.37 -6.43
N LEU A 412 27.40 10.93 -7.54
CA LEU A 412 26.47 10.25 -8.44
C LEU A 412 27.10 9.02 -9.11
N ALA A 413 28.37 9.09 -9.50
CA ALA A 413 29.11 7.97 -10.06
C ALA A 413 29.26 6.82 -9.05
N GLU A 414 29.53 7.15 -7.79
CA GLU A 414 29.62 6.15 -6.73
C GLU A 414 28.26 5.50 -6.44
N GLN A 415 27.17 6.29 -6.38
CA GLN A 415 25.82 5.73 -6.24
C GLN A 415 25.47 4.81 -7.43
N ALA A 416 25.76 5.23 -8.67
CA ALA A 416 25.52 4.40 -9.85
C ALA A 416 26.31 3.08 -9.81
N ARG A 417 27.55 3.12 -9.29
CA ARG A 417 28.40 1.93 -9.12
C ARG A 417 27.86 0.98 -8.05
N LEU A 418 27.40 1.50 -6.91
CA LEU A 418 26.85 0.70 -5.82
C LEU A 418 25.58 -0.07 -6.24
N HIS A 419 24.78 0.51 -7.13
CA HIS A 419 23.47 0.00 -7.52
C HIS A 419 23.42 -0.57 -8.95
N SER A 420 24.57 -0.78 -9.60
CA SER A 420 24.62 -1.16 -11.03
C SER A 420 23.95 -2.49 -11.36
N ASN A 421 23.90 -3.41 -10.40
CA ASN A 421 23.44 -4.79 -10.61
C ASN A 421 22.10 -5.09 -9.93
N GLU A 422 21.42 -4.07 -9.42
CA GLU A 422 20.17 -4.26 -8.66
C GLU A 422 18.92 -4.24 -9.54
N PHE A 423 19.02 -3.65 -10.73
CA PHE A 423 17.89 -3.46 -11.64
C PHE A 423 18.16 -4.14 -12.98
N ASN A 424 17.14 -4.82 -13.51
CA ASN A 424 17.20 -5.36 -14.87
C ASN A 424 16.93 -4.24 -15.88
N MET A 425 18.01 -3.70 -16.46
CA MET A 425 17.95 -2.63 -17.44
C MET A 425 17.19 -3.02 -18.72
N LEU A 426 17.32 -4.27 -19.18
CA LEU A 426 16.65 -4.73 -20.40
C LEU A 426 15.13 -4.73 -20.25
N SER A 427 14.63 -5.16 -19.10
CA SER A 427 13.19 -5.10 -18.79
C SER A 427 12.67 -3.66 -18.79
N ALA A 428 13.41 -2.72 -18.20
CA ALA A 428 13.04 -1.31 -18.20
C ALA A 428 13.05 -0.71 -19.62
N LEU A 429 14.08 -1.02 -20.42
CA LEU A 429 14.18 -0.56 -21.80
C LEU A 429 13.04 -1.11 -22.68
N ASN A 430 12.66 -2.37 -22.50
CA ASN A 430 11.54 -2.97 -23.23
C ASN A 430 10.20 -2.27 -22.91
N GLU A 431 9.95 -1.94 -21.64
CA GLU A 431 8.77 -1.18 -21.24
C GLU A 431 8.80 0.26 -21.78
N ILE A 432 9.96 0.92 -21.78
CA ILE A 432 10.14 2.27 -22.36
C ILE A 432 9.90 2.24 -23.88
N TYR A 433 10.41 1.22 -24.57
CA TYR A 433 10.23 1.06 -26.02
C TYR A 433 8.75 1.03 -26.42
N SER A 434 7.87 0.49 -25.57
CA SER A 434 6.42 0.50 -25.83
C SER A 434 5.85 1.92 -26.02
N TYR A 435 6.44 2.93 -25.38
CA TYR A 435 6.08 4.33 -25.57
C TYR A 435 6.72 4.92 -26.83
N ILE A 436 7.98 4.57 -27.11
CA ILE A 436 8.69 5.00 -28.32
C ILE A 436 7.95 4.53 -29.57
N SER A 437 7.58 3.24 -29.63
CA SER A 437 6.81 2.69 -30.75
C SER A 437 5.41 3.31 -30.87
N LYS A 438 4.79 3.70 -29.75
CA LYS A 438 3.45 4.29 -29.76
C LYS A 438 3.42 5.74 -30.26
N TYR A 439 4.45 6.52 -29.93
CA TYR A 439 4.54 7.96 -30.21
C TYR A 439 5.70 8.27 -31.16
N SER A 440 6.01 7.35 -32.07
CA SER A 440 7.21 7.45 -32.90
C SER A 440 7.18 8.67 -33.81
N GLU A 441 6.03 9.01 -34.37
CA GLU A 441 5.87 10.18 -35.25
C GLU A 441 6.12 11.48 -34.48
N GLU A 442 5.52 11.63 -33.30
CA GLU A 442 5.69 12.83 -32.47
C GLU A 442 7.12 12.98 -31.95
N ILE A 443 7.77 11.86 -31.58
CA ILE A 443 9.17 11.86 -31.13
C ILE A 443 10.09 12.26 -32.28
N THR A 444 9.95 11.64 -33.46
CA THR A 444 10.78 11.96 -34.63
C THR A 444 10.59 13.42 -35.05
N ALA A 445 9.36 13.91 -35.11
CA ALA A 445 9.07 15.30 -35.44
C ALA A 445 9.71 16.28 -34.44
N ALA A 446 9.68 15.98 -33.13
CA ALA A 446 10.35 16.80 -32.12
C ALA A 446 11.88 16.80 -32.28
N LEU A 447 12.49 15.64 -32.59
CA LEU A 447 13.93 15.51 -32.84
C LEU A 447 14.37 16.22 -34.14
N GLU A 448 13.47 16.35 -35.11
CA GLU A 448 13.68 17.16 -36.32
C GLU A 448 13.43 18.65 -36.11
N GLN A 449 12.89 19.08 -34.98
CA GLN A 449 12.77 20.50 -34.67
C GLN A 449 14.00 21.01 -33.90
N ASP A 450 14.62 20.17 -33.08
CA ASP A 450 15.82 20.53 -32.31
C ASP A 450 17.12 20.45 -33.14
N ASP A 451 17.86 21.56 -33.19
CA ASP A 451 19.11 21.66 -33.96
C ASP A 451 20.23 20.78 -33.38
N THR A 452 20.23 20.53 -32.07
CA THR A 452 21.22 19.64 -31.44
C THR A 452 20.97 18.19 -31.83
N ALA A 453 19.71 17.76 -31.79
CA ALA A 453 19.27 16.45 -32.23
C ALA A 453 19.53 16.19 -33.72
N LYS A 454 19.31 17.19 -34.58
CA LYS A 454 19.66 17.13 -36.02
C LYS A 454 21.14 16.87 -36.23
N LYS A 455 22.02 17.64 -35.57
CA LYS A 455 23.48 17.49 -35.67
C LYS A 455 23.92 16.08 -35.29
N GLN A 456 23.27 15.47 -34.31
CA GLN A 456 23.55 14.10 -33.84
C GLN A 456 22.78 13.00 -34.59
N ARG A 457 21.94 13.38 -35.57
CA ARG A 457 21.06 12.48 -36.35
C ARG A 457 20.18 11.59 -35.47
N LEU A 458 19.61 12.14 -34.39
CA LEU A 458 18.85 11.34 -33.41
C LEU A 458 17.54 10.78 -33.98
N ALA A 459 16.82 11.54 -34.81
CA ALA A 459 15.61 11.08 -35.49
C ALA A 459 15.85 9.78 -36.28
N TYR A 460 16.89 9.78 -37.11
CA TYR A 460 17.32 8.61 -37.87
C TYR A 460 17.69 7.40 -36.98
N LYS A 461 18.36 7.63 -35.83
CA LYS A 461 18.68 6.55 -34.89
C LYS A 461 17.42 5.91 -34.27
N VAL A 462 16.39 6.71 -33.99
CA VAL A 462 15.10 6.21 -33.49
C VAL A 462 14.41 5.36 -34.56
N GLU A 463 14.42 5.79 -35.82
CA GLU A 463 13.87 5.01 -36.94
C GLU A 463 14.59 3.68 -37.14
N GLN A 464 15.93 3.68 -37.03
CA GLN A 464 16.73 2.45 -37.07
C GLN A 464 16.35 1.51 -35.93
N LEU A 465 16.18 2.04 -34.72
CA LEU A 465 15.78 1.26 -33.55
C LEU A 465 14.38 0.64 -33.74
N ILE A 466 13.42 1.41 -34.23
CA ILE A 466 12.06 0.92 -34.52
C ILE A 466 12.10 -0.17 -35.60
N SER A 467 12.87 0.05 -36.67
CA SER A 467 13.03 -0.91 -37.76
C SER A 467 13.63 -2.22 -37.25
N ALA A 468 14.70 -2.16 -36.45
CA ALA A 468 15.35 -3.33 -35.87
C ALA A 468 14.40 -4.15 -34.98
N MET A 469 13.65 -3.48 -34.12
CA MET A 469 12.68 -4.13 -33.22
C MET A 469 11.46 -4.70 -33.97
N SER A 470 11.13 -4.18 -35.15
CA SER A 470 10.02 -4.67 -36.00
C SER A 470 10.37 -5.93 -36.80
N LEU A 471 11.66 -6.17 -37.06
CA LEU A 471 12.15 -7.34 -37.81
C LEU A 471 12.14 -8.63 -36.97
N GLU A 472 12.04 -8.51 -35.64
CA GLU A 472 12.03 -9.63 -34.69
C GLU A 472 10.61 -9.99 -34.17
N SER A 473 9.55 -9.37 -34.69
CA SER A 473 8.14 -9.56 -34.24
C SER A 473 7.32 -10.57 -35.06
#